data_AF-A0A1G5Q9M1-F1
#
_entry.id   AF-A0A1G5Q9M1-F1
#
_cell.length_a   1.000
_cell.length_b   1.000
_cell.length_c   1.000
_cell.angle_alpha   90.00
_cell.angle_beta   90.00
_cell.angle_gamma   90.00
#
_symmetry.space_group_name_H-M   'P 1'
#
loop_
_entity.id
_entity.type
_entity.pdbx_description
1 polymer ?
#
loop_
_entity_poly.entity_id
_entity_poly.type
_entity_poly.pdbx_seq_one_letter_code
_entity_poly.pdbx_strand_id
1 'polypeptide(L)' 'MDKPVNLNRFRKQKARAEKKARADQNAVTFGRTKAEKDLDKARNVQSLHKLDQHKRSDEKQDSKT' A
#
# COMPACT_ATOMS: atom_id res chain seq x y z
N MET A 1 15.73 -0.70 -46.82
CA MET A 1 14.53 0.11 -47.07
C MET A 1 13.80 0.28 -45.76
N ASP A 2 13.90 1.47 -45.17
CA ASP A 2 13.33 1.76 -43.85
C ASP A 2 11.85 2.10 -44.01
N LYS A 3 10.97 1.38 -43.28
CA LYS A 3 9.52 1.54 -43.41
C LYS A 3 9.10 2.85 -42.73
N PRO A 4 8.19 3.65 -43.31
CA PRO A 4 7.73 4.87 -42.67
C PRO A 4 7.05 4.55 -41.34
N VAL A 5 7.67 4.99 -40.24
CA VAL A 5 7.16 4.76 -38.88
C VAL A 5 6.08 5.78 -38.56
N ASN A 6 4.88 5.29 -38.23
CA ASN A 6 3.78 6.15 -37.84
C ASN A 6 3.95 6.66 -36.39
N LEU A 7 4.45 7.88 -36.26
CA LEU A 7 4.68 8.55 -34.98
C LEU A 7 3.41 8.71 -34.13
N ASN A 8 2.23 8.82 -34.75
CA ASN A 8 0.96 8.93 -34.02
C ASN A 8 0.62 7.62 -33.28
N ARG A 9 0.92 6.46 -33.88
CA ARG A 9 0.75 5.16 -33.21
C ARG A 9 1.67 5.06 -32.00
N PHE A 10 2.93 5.47 -32.15
CA PHE A 10 3.91 5.46 -31.06
C PHE A 10 3.50 6.37 -29.90
N ARG A 11 3.11 7.62 -30.19
CA ARG A 11 2.60 8.55 -29.17
C ARG A 11 1.38 8.00 -28.42
N LYS A 12 0.43 7.38 -29.15
CA LYS A 12 -0.75 6.74 -28.55
C LYS A 12 -0.37 5.54 -27.68
N GLN A 13 0.60 4.72 -28.10
CA GLN A 13 1.10 3.61 -27.30
C GLN A 13 1.75 4.10 -26.00
N LYS A 14 2.63 5.11 -26.08
CA LYS A 14 3.27 5.72 -24.91
C LYS A 14 2.23 6.28 -23.92
N ALA A 15 1.24 7.04 -24.41
CA ALA A 15 0.18 7.58 -23.57
C ALA A 15 -0.68 6.49 -22.89
N ARG A 16 -0.94 5.36 -23.57
CA ARG A 16 -1.65 4.22 -22.98
C ARG A 16 -0.83 3.53 -21.90
N ALA A 17 0.47 3.34 -22.13
CA ALA A 17 1.38 2.75 -21.16
C ALA A 17 1.46 3.60 -19.88
N GLU A 18 1.61 4.92 -20.01
CA GLU A 18 1.64 5.85 -18.87
C GLU A 18 0.31 5.88 -18.10
N LYS A 19 -0.83 5.73 -18.79
CA LYS A 19 -2.14 5.63 -18.14
C LYS A 19 -2.28 4.32 -17.36
N LYS A 20 -1.80 3.21 -17.92
CA LYS A 20 -1.82 1.90 -17.24
C LYS A 20 -0.96 1.91 -15.98
N ALA A 21 0.28 2.41 -16.06
CA ALA A 21 1.15 2.53 -14.90
C ALA A 21 0.53 3.37 -13.77
N ARG A 22 -0.12 4.49 -14.12
CA ARG A 22 -0.86 5.31 -13.14
C ARG A 22 -2.07 4.59 -12.55
N ALA A 23 -2.81 3.82 -13.36
CA ALA A 23 -3.94 3.04 -12.88
C ALA A 23 -3.49 1.93 -11.91
N ASP A 24 -2.38 1.26 -12.20
CA ASP A 24 -1.80 0.23 -11.32
C ASP A 24 -1.33 0.84 -9.99
N GLN A 25 -0.66 2.01 -10.04
CA GLN A 25 -0.31 2.77 -8.83
C GLN A 25 -1.55 3.16 -8.02
N ASN A 26 -2.61 3.65 -8.67
CA ASN A 26 -3.85 4.02 -8.01
C ASN A 26 -4.62 2.81 -7.46
N ALA A 27 -4.54 1.65 -8.11
CA ALA A 27 -5.11 0.41 -7.58
C ALA A 27 -4.40 -0.03 -6.30
N VAL A 28 -3.09 0.19 -6.19
CA VAL A 28 -2.34 -0.11 -4.96
C VAL A 28 -2.64 0.91 -3.86
N THR A 29 -2.66 2.21 -4.18
CA THR A 29 -2.82 3.29 -3.19
C THR A 29 -4.28 3.52 -2.77
N PHE A 30 -5.21 3.40 -3.72
CA PHE A 30 -6.63 3.70 -3.54
C PHE A 30 -7.55 2.48 -3.74
N GLY A 31 -7.04 1.32 -4.18
CA GLY A 31 -7.87 0.13 -4.44
C GLY A 31 -8.30 -0.61 -3.19
N ARG A 32 -7.81 -0.26 -2.00
CA ARG A 32 -8.45 -0.68 -0.75
C ARG A 32 -9.69 0.16 -0.49
N THR A 33 -10.85 -0.49 -0.44
CA THR A 33 -12.12 0.11 -0.04
C THR A 33 -12.05 0.59 1.42
N LYS A 34 -12.93 1.52 1.81
CA LYS A 34 -13.00 1.98 3.22
C LYS A 34 -13.18 0.81 4.19
N ALA A 35 -14.04 -0.15 3.83
CA ALA A 35 -14.31 -1.35 4.62
C ALA A 35 -13.05 -2.18 4.84
N GLU A 36 -12.24 -2.42 3.80
CA GLU A 36 -10.97 -3.16 3.93
C GLU A 36 -9.94 -2.41 4.78
N LYS A 37 -9.84 -1.08 4.61
CA LYS A 37 -8.96 -0.25 5.44
C LYS A 37 -9.36 -0.31 6.92
N ASP A 38 -10.65 -0.28 7.21
CA ASP A 38 -11.14 -0.30 8.60
C ASP A 38 -11.00 -1.69 9.22
N LEU A 39 -11.18 -2.75 8.43
CA LEU A 39 -10.89 -4.13 8.84
C LEU A 39 -9.40 -4.29 9.18
N ASP A 40 -8.49 -3.81 8.32
CA ASP A 40 -7.05 -3.86 8.58
C ASP A 40 -6.65 -3.07 9.83
N LYS A 41 -7.22 -1.87 10.03
CA LYS A 41 -7.01 -1.11 11.28
C LYS A 41 -7.50 -1.88 12.50
N ALA A 42 -8.69 -2.47 12.46
CA ALA A 42 -9.23 -3.26 13.56
C ALA A 42 -8.34 -4.46 13.88
N ARG A 43 -7.84 -5.17 12.86
CA ARG A 43 -6.86 -6.25 13.03
C ARG A 43 -5.56 -5.77 13.68
N ASN A 44 -5.05 -4.61 13.25
CA ASN A 44 -3.83 -4.02 13.83
C ASN A 44 -4.03 -3.60 15.28
N VAL A 45 -5.18 -3.02 15.63
CA VAL A 45 -5.49 -2.68 17.03
C VAL A 45 -5.59 -3.94 17.89
N GLN A 46 -6.24 -4.99 17.38
CA GLN A 46 -6.31 -6.28 18.09
C GLN A 46 -4.93 -6.91 18.27
N SER A 47 -4.05 -6.86 17.27
CA SER A 47 -2.70 -7.41 17.40
C SER A 47 -1.87 -6.60 18.40
N LEU A 48 -1.94 -5.26 18.36
CA LEU A 48 -1.30 -4.40 19.36
C LEU A 48 -1.79 -4.69 20.77
N HIS A 49 -3.10 -4.81 20.96
CA HIS A 49 -3.68 -5.12 22.27
C HIS A 49 -3.27 -6.50 22.77
N LYS A 50 -3.23 -7.52 21.90
CA LYS A 50 -2.70 -8.84 22.25
C LYS A 50 -1.24 -8.77 22.66
N LEU A 51 -0.41 -8.06 21.89
CA LEU A 51 1.00 -7.87 22.23
C LEU A 51 1.16 -7.16 23.57
N ASP A 52 0.36 -6.13 23.83
CA ASP A 52 0.34 -5.40 25.09
C ASP A 52 -0.06 -6.28 26.28
N GLN A 53 -1.12 -7.10 26.15
CA GLN A 53 -1.49 -8.08 27.16
C GLN A 53 -0.41 -9.14 27.43
N HIS A 54 0.39 -9.45 26.42
CA HIS A 54 1.52 -10.39 26.54
C HIS A 54 2.82 -9.72 27.01
N LYS A 55 2.87 -8.38 27.11
CA LYS A 55 3.98 -7.71 27.78
C LYS A 55 3.89 -7.99 29.27
N ARG A 56 4.72 -8.91 29.74
CA ARG A 56 5.08 -9.00 31.15
C ARG A 56 5.87 -7.73 31.46
N SER A 57 5.44 -7.03 32.48
CA SER A 57 5.98 -5.75 32.93
C SER A 57 7.47 -5.84 33.28
N ASP A 58 8.35 -5.71 32.28
CA ASP A 58 9.77 -5.42 32.49
C ASP A 58 9.98 -3.94 32.89
N GLU A 59 8.93 -3.11 32.88
CA GLU A 59 9.00 -1.69 33.26
C GLU A 59 8.60 -1.42 34.73
N LYS A 60 8.29 -2.46 35.52
CA LYS A 60 7.98 -2.32 36.97
C LYS A 60 9.02 -2.97 37.88
N GLN A 61 10.29 -3.02 37.49
CA GLN A 61 11.37 -3.57 38.35
C GLN A 61 12.58 -2.62 38.53
N ASP A 62 12.61 -1.42 37.94
CA ASP A 62 13.80 -0.54 38.03
C ASP A 62 13.57 0.80 38.77
N SER A 63 12.49 0.95 39.56
CA SER A 63 12.28 2.16 40.37
C SER A 63 12.28 1.93 41.88
N LYS A 64 12.87 0.83 42.36
CA LYS A 64 13.07 0.61 43.80
C LYS A 64 14.42 -0.06 44.09
N THR A 65 15.48 0.74 44.04
CA THR A 65 16.57 0.79 45.02
C THR A 65 17.28 2.13 44.85
#